data_AF-D4MHW0-F1
#
_entry.id   AF-D4MHW0-F1
#
_cell.length_a   1.000
_cell.length_b   1.000
_cell.length_c   1.000
_cell.angle_alpha   90.00
_cell.angle_beta   90.00
_cell.angle_gamma   90.00
#
_symmetry.space_group_name_H-M   'P 1'
#
loop_
_entity.id
_entity.type
_entity.pdbx_description
1 polymer ?
#
loop_
_entity_poly.entity_id
_entity_poly.type
_entity_poly.pdbx_seq_one_letter_code
_entity_poly.pdbx_strand_id
1 'polypeptide(L)' 'MVYNLNITNADCYTGTTTLINKLGITDENELSSTEALITSYKAASIIKEKQITDFNFESYEELHRILF' A
#
# COMPACT_ATOMS: atom_id res chain seq x y z
N MET A 1 7.36 -18.18 -23.72
CA MET A 1 8.04 -18.20 -22.41
C MET A 1 6.94 -18.23 -21.36
N VAL A 2 6.70 -19.39 -20.73
CA VAL A 2 5.73 -19.51 -19.63
C VAL A 2 6.43 -18.99 -18.38
N TYR A 3 6.08 -17.79 -17.95
CA TYR A 3 6.54 -17.27 -16.67
C TYR A 3 5.90 -18.10 -15.56
N ASN A 4 6.71 -18.81 -14.78
CA ASN A 4 6.25 -19.49 -13.59
C ASN A 4 6.05 -18.43 -12.50
N LEU A 5 4.85 -17.85 -12.45
CA LEU A 5 4.42 -16.96 -11.38
C LEU A 5 4.28 -17.79 -10.12
N ASN A 6 5.28 -17.71 -9.22
CA ASN A 6 5.12 -18.20 -7.86
C ASN A 6 4.07 -17.31 -7.19
N ILE A 7 2.83 -17.77 -7.21
CA ILE A 7 1.71 -17.13 -6.51
C ILE A 7 2.04 -17.22 -5.03
N THR A 8 2.58 -16.13 -4.49
CA THR A 8 2.99 -16.07 -3.09
C THR A 8 1.80 -15.54 -2.30
N ASN A 9 1.00 -16.45 -1.75
CA ASN A 9 -0.11 -16.11 -0.84
C ASN A 9 0.40 -15.80 0.59
N ALA A 10 1.69 -15.50 0.76
CA ALA A 10 2.29 -15.28 2.08
C ALA A 10 1.72 -14.04 2.78
N ASP A 11 1.33 -13.03 1.99
CA ASP A 11 0.84 -11.74 2.47
C ASP A 11 -0.69 -11.59 2.36
N CYS A 12 -1.41 -12.65 1.98
CA CYS A 12 -2.87 -12.67 1.95
C CYS A 12 -3.43 -13.52 3.10
N TYR A 13 -4.64 -13.22 3.55
CA TYR A 13 -5.32 -14.12 4.49
C TYR A 13 -5.54 -15.50 3.87
N THR A 14 -5.50 -16.53 4.71
CA THR A 14 -5.62 -17.92 4.25
C THR A 14 -6.96 -18.14 3.55
N GLY A 15 -6.90 -18.49 2.26
CA GLY A 15 -8.09 -18.76 1.45
C GLY A 15 -8.77 -17.52 0.84
N THR A 16 -8.15 -16.33 0.96
CA THR A 16 -8.63 -15.12 0.28
C THR A 16 -7.53 -14.47 -0.57
N THR A 17 -7.92 -13.54 -1.44
CA THR A 17 -7.00 -12.65 -2.17
C THR A 17 -6.69 -11.37 -1.38
N THR A 18 -7.34 -11.17 -0.23
CA THR A 18 -7.21 -9.98 0.59
C THR A 18 -5.88 -9.94 1.31
N LEU A 19 -5.16 -8.82 1.18
CA LEU A 19 -3.89 -8.58 1.85
C LEU A 19 -4.06 -8.46 3.38
N ILE A 20 -3.12 -9.04 4.11
CA ILE A 20 -2.99 -8.86 5.56
C ILE A 20 -2.69 -7.39 5.81
N ASN A 21 -3.55 -6.73 6.56
CA ASN A 21 -3.50 -5.29 6.79
C ASN A 21 -3.59 -4.97 8.29
N LYS A 22 -3.11 -3.78 8.65
CA LYS A 22 -3.07 -3.29 10.04
C LYS A 22 -4.46 -3.13 10.68
N LEU A 23 -5.53 -3.14 9.88
CA LEU A 23 -6.90 -2.92 10.31
C LEU A 23 -7.68 -4.23 10.50
N GLY A 24 -7.11 -5.38 10.14
CA GLY A 24 -7.77 -6.68 10.25
C GLY A 24 -8.92 -6.89 9.25
N ILE A 25 -9.00 -6.09 8.19
CA ILE A 25 -10.09 -6.16 7.21
C ILE A 25 -9.88 -7.38 6.30
N THR A 26 -10.85 -8.27 6.22
CA THR A 26 -10.78 -9.48 5.37
C THR A 26 -11.56 -9.34 4.06
N ASP A 27 -12.40 -8.31 3.94
CA ASP A 27 -13.11 -7.98 2.69
C ASP A 27 -12.25 -7.10 1.78
N GLU A 28 -12.10 -7.50 0.52
CA GLU A 28 -11.23 -6.81 -0.45
C GLU A 28 -11.76 -5.41 -0.81
N ASN A 29 -13.08 -5.24 -0.93
CA ASN A 29 -13.67 -3.96 -1.31
C ASN A 29 -13.59 -2.94 -0.16
N GLU A 30 -13.83 -3.40 1.07
CA GLU A 30 -13.68 -2.59 2.27
C GLU A 30 -12.22 -2.19 2.49
N LEU A 31 -11.29 -3.12 2.30
CA LEU A 31 -9.85 -2.84 2.39
C LEU A 31 -9.44 -1.79 1.36
N SER A 32 -9.81 -1.98 0.09
CA SER A 32 -9.47 -1.05 -0.99
C SER A 32 -10.02 0.35 -0.74
N SER A 33 -11.29 0.44 -0.30
CA SER A 33 -11.94 1.72 -0.01
C SER A 33 -11.27 2.44 1.16
N THR A 34 -10.93 1.70 2.22
CA THR A 34 -10.30 2.25 3.42
C THR A 34 -8.86 2.68 3.16
N GLU A 35 -8.10 1.86 2.44
CA GLU A 35 -6.73 2.16 2.04
C GLU A 35 -6.68 3.40 1.15
N ALA A 36 -7.58 3.50 0.16
CA ALA A 36 -7.68 4.67 -0.71
C ALA A 36 -7.96 5.95 0.09
N LEU A 37 -8.85 5.90 1.08
CA LEU A 37 -9.17 7.05 1.93
C LEU A 37 -7.96 7.49 2.76
N ILE A 38 -7.29 6.56 3.45
CA ILE A 38 -6.13 6.83 4.29
C ILE A 38 -4.97 7.38 3.44
N THR A 39 -4.70 6.72 2.32
CA THR A 39 -3.63 7.12 1.38
C THR A 39 -3.88 8.53 0.84
N SER A 40 -5.12 8.84 0.44
CA SER A 40 -5.49 10.16 -0.06
C SER A 40 -5.28 11.26 0.98
N TYR A 41 -5.67 10.99 2.23
CA TYR A 41 -5.47 11.94 3.32
C TYR A 41 -3.99 12.19 3.60
N LYS A 42 -3.19 11.13 3.70
CA LYS A 42 -1.75 11.26 3.94
C LYS A 42 -1.03 11.94 2.77
N ALA A 43 -1.41 11.64 1.53
CA ALA A 43 -0.88 12.31 0.35
C ALA A 43 -1.17 13.81 0.38
N ALA A 44 -2.39 14.23 0.74
CA ALA A 44 -2.73 15.64 0.88
C ALA A 44 -1.88 16.35 1.94
N SER A 45 -1.60 15.70 3.08
CA SER A 45 -0.71 16.24 4.11
C SER A 45 0.73 16.41 3.60
N ILE A 46 1.28 15.39 2.91
CA ILE A 46 2.64 15.46 2.34
C ILE A 46 2.76 16.60 1.31
N ILE A 47 1.77 16.74 0.42
CA ILE A 47 1.75 17.81 -0.59
C ILE A 47 1.79 19.19 0.07
N LYS A 48 1.11 19.35 1.22
CA LYS A 48 1.07 20.60 1.96
C LYS A 48 2.37 20.89 2.72
N GLU A 49 3.02 19.87 3.26
CA GLU A 49 4.14 20.04 4.21
C GLU A 49 5.53 19.87 3.57
N LYS A 50 5.68 19.10 2.48
CA LYS A 50 6.98 18.64 1.99
C LYS A 50 7.19 19.00 0.52
N GLN A 51 8.17 19.87 0.24
CA GLN A 51 8.76 20.00 -1.10
C GLN A 51 9.88 18.98 -1.26
N ILE A 52 9.61 17.88 -1.96
CA ILE A 52 10.65 16.90 -2.30
C ILE A 52 11.45 17.46 -3.47
N THR A 53 12.70 17.85 -3.21
CA THR A 53 13.56 18.51 -4.21
C THR A 53 14.54 17.53 -4.87
N ASP A 54 14.94 16.47 -4.17
CA ASP A 54 15.85 15.42 -4.66
C ASP A 54 15.21 14.05 -4.45
N PHE A 55 14.45 13.58 -5.45
CA PHE A 55 13.69 12.33 -5.37
C PHE A 55 14.57 11.14 -5.74
N ASN A 56 15.00 10.38 -4.74
CA ASN A 56 15.78 9.15 -4.90
C ASN A 56 14.99 7.92 -4.42
N PHE A 57 15.60 6.73 -4.52
CA PHE A 57 14.94 5.47 -4.11
C PHE A 57 14.60 5.45 -2.61
N GLU A 58 15.46 5.97 -1.76
CA GLU A 58 15.21 6.10 -0.31
C GLU A 58 14.01 7.01 -0.02
N SER A 59 13.85 8.08 -0.79
CA SER A 59 12.70 8.98 -0.72
C SER A 59 11.41 8.27 -1.14
N TYR A 60 11.49 7.38 -2.14
CA TYR A 60 10.37 6.55 -2.55
C TYR A 60 9.97 5.55 -1.47
N GLU A 61 10.93 4.84 -0.85
CA GLU A 61 10.67 3.92 0.26
C GLU A 61 10.04 4.64 1.46
N GLU A 62 10.56 5.82 1.80
CA GLU A 62 9.99 6.64 2.88
C GLU A 62 8.57 7.08 2.55
N LEU A 63 8.32 7.53 1.32
CA LEU A 63 6.99 7.95 0.88
C LEU A 63 6.00 6.77 0.90
N HIS A 64 6.42 5.59 0.43
CA HIS A 64 5.60 4.37 0.47
C HIS A 64 5.27 3.98 1.93
N ARG A 65 6.26 4.02 2.82
CA ARG A 65 6.07 3.74 4.26
C ARG A 65 5.13 4.73 4.94
N ILE A 66 5.13 6.00 4.50
CA ILE A 66 4.20 6.98 5.03
C ILE A 66 2.79 6.67 4.54
N LEU A 67 2.60 6.44 3.23
CA LEU A 67 1.29 6.24 2.64
C LEU A 67 0.57 4.98 3.16
N PHE A 68 1.24 3.83 3.25
CA PHE A 68 0.66 2.52 3.60
C PHE A 68 1.17 1.97 4.96
#